data_AF-A0A1M6SU98-F1
#
_entry.id   AF-A0A1M6SU98-F1
#
_cell.length_a   1.000
_cell.length_b   1.000
_cell.length_c   1.000
_cell.angle_alpha   90.00
_cell.angle_beta   90.00
_cell.angle_gamma   90.00
#
_symmetry.space_group_name_H-M   'P 1'
#
loop_
_entity.id
_entity.type
_entity.pdbx_description
1 polymer ?
#
loop_
_entity_poly.entity_id
_entity_poly.type
_entity_poly.pdbx_seq_one_letter_code
_entity_poly.pdbx_strand_id
1 'polypeptide(L)'
;MHKLNWIWEKYYEKDSIATRKVSELKIVELKMWCIQKIEAHTLTSRQFKDMKSVMNMLLDYAVELELIVVNPARSVRGISYKKFKPQKKKSVQEQVYVNDEESLLIDTALEGFRKTKNTAYLAVCLNCTLACRVGELVAIQLTDISSDTLHIQRQEIKNYELIEGVLHRHRYRIAYYTKSTDSDRYIPLTSISHRFLEMIIAANEEAGFHSEYLFLDNDGERMNNDVVNNVLRRLNRKINTIQKGNHSIRKTCLSNMNASKLLSDEELRTFAGHKEVSTTQRSYVFAVDTLDRRQDAYEQAICGRIKK
;
A
#
# COMPACT_ATOMS: atom_id res chain seq x y z
N MET A 1 -0.94 16.83 7.48
CA MET A 1 -1.18 16.36 8.86
C MET A 1 -0.69 14.94 9.04
N HIS A 2 0.20 14.71 10.00
CA HIS A 2 0.73 13.38 10.34
C HIS A 2 -0.35 12.52 11.03
N LYS A 3 -0.27 11.19 10.86
CA LYS A 3 -1.32 10.27 11.36
C LYS A 3 -1.51 10.37 12.87
N LEU A 4 -0.42 10.47 13.63
CA LEU A 4 -0.50 10.53 15.09
C LEU A 4 -1.14 11.83 15.59
N ASN A 5 -0.80 12.97 14.99
CA ASN A 5 -1.39 14.26 15.34
C ASN A 5 -2.90 14.26 15.07
N TRP A 6 -3.33 13.74 13.92
CA TRP A 6 -4.77 13.60 13.64
C TRP A 6 -5.48 12.71 14.66
N ILE A 7 -4.87 11.61 15.10
CA ILE A 7 -5.45 10.74 16.13
C ILE A 7 -5.55 11.48 17.47
N TRP A 8 -4.50 12.22 17.84
CA TRP A 8 -4.46 13.05 19.05
C TRP A 8 -5.57 14.10 19.04
N GLU A 9 -5.57 14.98 18.04
CA GLU A 9 -6.57 16.04 17.84
C GLU A 9 -8.01 15.47 17.85
N LYS A 10 -8.21 14.34 17.18
CA LYS A 10 -9.54 13.75 17.03
C LYS A 10 -10.09 13.12 18.31
N TYR A 11 -9.26 12.41 19.08
CA TYR A 11 -9.76 11.56 20.17
C TYR A 11 -9.34 12.02 21.57
N TYR A 12 -8.25 12.78 21.70
CA TYR A 12 -7.59 13.06 22.98
C TYR A 12 -7.57 14.56 23.32
N GLU A 13 -7.25 15.45 22.39
CA GLU A 13 -6.94 16.87 22.67
C GLU A 13 -8.00 17.59 23.50
N LYS A 14 -9.29 17.35 23.21
CA LYS A 14 -10.43 17.98 23.91
C LYS A 14 -11.08 17.07 24.96
N ASP A 15 -10.49 15.90 25.21
CA ASP A 15 -11.03 14.92 26.15
C ASP A 15 -10.40 15.10 27.54
N SER A 16 -11.20 14.93 28.59
CA SER A 16 -10.74 15.10 29.97
C SER A 16 -9.58 14.17 30.33
N ILE A 17 -9.40 13.06 29.61
CA ILE A 17 -8.26 12.17 29.81
C ILE A 17 -6.91 12.87 29.56
N ALA A 18 -6.85 13.87 28.68
CA ALA A 18 -5.61 14.55 28.31
C ALA A 18 -5.07 15.47 29.42
N THR A 19 -5.91 15.89 30.36
CA THR A 19 -5.52 16.76 31.47
C THR A 19 -5.36 16.00 32.79
N ARG A 20 -5.59 14.69 32.81
CA ARG A 20 -5.43 13.86 34.02
C ARG A 20 -3.95 13.56 34.28
N LYS A 21 -3.58 13.47 35.56
CA LYS A 21 -2.26 13.00 35.96
C LYS A 21 -2.08 11.54 35.53
N VAL A 22 -0.99 11.25 34.84
CA VAL A 22 -0.70 9.90 34.32
C VAL A 22 -0.64 8.83 35.42
N SER A 23 -0.19 9.20 36.63
CA SER A 23 -0.13 8.33 37.81
C SER A 23 -1.49 7.93 38.37
N GLU A 24 -2.56 8.65 38.03
CA GLU A 24 -3.92 8.38 38.50
C GLU A 24 -4.73 7.51 37.52
N LEU A 25 -4.19 7.21 36.34
CA LEU A 25 -4.90 6.46 35.30
C LEU A 25 -5.00 4.97 35.65
N LYS A 26 -6.19 4.50 36.01
CA LYS A 26 -6.44 3.09 36.33
C LYS A 26 -6.90 2.29 35.11
N ILE A 27 -6.55 1.00 35.07
CA ILE A 27 -6.90 0.08 33.97
C ILE A 27 -8.41 0.05 33.69
N VAL A 28 -9.24 -0.01 34.74
CA VAL A 28 -10.70 -0.05 34.63
C VAL A 28 -11.25 1.22 33.98
N GLU A 29 -10.76 2.39 34.40
CA GLU A 29 -11.16 3.69 33.87
C GLU A 29 -10.77 3.81 32.38
N LEU A 30 -9.55 3.43 32.02
CA LEU A 30 -9.11 3.43 30.63
C LEU A 30 -9.92 2.48 29.75
N LYS A 31 -10.34 1.33 30.31
CA LYS A 31 -11.20 0.37 29.59
C LYS A 31 -12.59 0.95 29.36
N MET A 32 -13.17 1.62 30.36
CA MET A 32 -14.46 2.29 30.22
C MET A 32 -14.39 3.44 29.22
N TRP A 33 -13.36 4.28 29.31
CA TRP A 33 -13.09 5.35 28.35
C TRP A 33 -12.95 4.82 26.92
N CYS A 34 -12.21 3.72 26.72
CA CYS A 34 -12.10 3.06 25.41
C CYS A 34 -13.48 2.63 24.86
N ILE A 35 -14.34 2.06 25.71
CA ILE A 35 -15.69 1.63 25.31
C ILE A 35 -16.55 2.83 24.92
N GLN A 36 -16.52 3.91 25.70
CA GLN A 36 -17.23 5.16 25.40
C GLN A 36 -16.76 5.75 24.06
N LYS A 37 -15.46 5.77 23.78
CA LYS A 37 -14.93 6.25 22.49
C LYS A 37 -15.34 5.37 21.31
N ILE A 38 -15.39 4.05 21.50
CA ILE A 38 -15.87 3.12 20.47
C ILE A 38 -17.32 3.44 20.12
N GLU A 39 -18.17 3.69 21.12
CA GLU A 39 -19.59 3.98 20.93
C GLU A 39 -19.79 5.38 20.32
N ALA A 40 -19.21 6.42 20.91
CA ALA A 40 -19.35 7.81 20.48
C ALA A 40 -18.85 8.07 19.04
N HIS A 41 -17.79 7.40 18.61
CA HIS A 41 -17.24 7.54 17.25
C HIS A 41 -17.56 6.36 16.33
N THR A 42 -18.35 5.39 16.80
CA THR A 42 -18.71 4.18 16.06
C THR A 42 -17.48 3.50 15.44
N LEU A 43 -16.46 3.27 16.27
CA LEU A 43 -15.13 2.87 15.80
C LEU A 43 -15.13 1.45 15.24
N THR A 44 -14.44 1.27 14.12
CA THR A 44 -14.01 -0.06 13.68
C THR A 44 -12.85 -0.56 14.54
N SER A 45 -12.62 -1.88 14.57
CA SER A 45 -11.50 -2.47 15.32
C SER A 45 -10.14 -1.87 14.92
N ARG A 46 -9.95 -1.53 13.64
CA ARG A 46 -8.71 -0.88 13.18
C ARG A 46 -8.55 0.54 13.72
N GLN A 47 -9.61 1.35 13.66
CA GLN A 47 -9.58 2.72 14.18
C GLN A 47 -9.35 2.72 15.70
N PHE A 48 -9.96 1.79 16.42
CA PHE A 48 -9.69 1.59 17.84
C PHE A 48 -8.22 1.25 18.11
N LYS A 49 -7.63 0.32 17.35
CA LYS A 49 -6.19 -0.01 17.49
C LYS A 49 -5.29 1.19 17.23
N ASP A 50 -5.60 1.97 16.19
CA ASP A 50 -4.88 3.20 15.88
C ASP A 50 -5.03 4.22 17.03
N MET A 51 -6.24 4.47 17.52
CA MET A 51 -6.48 5.32 18.69
C MET A 51 -5.69 4.85 19.91
N LYS A 52 -5.83 3.57 20.29
CA LYS A 52 -5.16 2.97 21.45
C LYS A 52 -3.64 3.03 21.34
N SER A 53 -3.08 2.94 20.13
CA SER A 53 -1.63 3.00 19.92
C SER A 53 -1.02 4.32 20.40
N VAL A 54 -1.71 5.45 20.23
CA VAL A 54 -1.24 6.76 20.74
C VAL A 54 -1.17 6.74 22.26
N MET A 55 -2.24 6.30 22.95
CA MET A 55 -2.24 6.17 24.41
C MET A 55 -1.16 5.19 24.90
N ASN A 56 -0.95 4.07 24.20
CA ASN A 56 0.13 3.14 24.55
C ASN A 56 1.50 3.84 24.47
N MET A 57 1.82 4.50 23.36
CA MET A 57 3.13 5.17 23.17
C MET A 57 3.37 6.28 24.20
N LEU A 58 2.35 7.10 24.50
CA LEU A 58 2.47 8.17 25.48
C LEU A 58 2.72 7.64 26.90
N LEU A 59 2.03 6.55 27.28
CA LEU A 59 2.21 5.96 28.60
C LEU A 59 3.46 5.06 28.69
N ASP A 60 3.94 4.50 27.58
CA ASP A 60 5.27 3.87 27.55
C ASP A 60 6.35 4.93 27.79
N TYR A 61 6.26 6.09 27.13
CA TYR A 61 7.18 7.21 27.36
C TYR A 61 7.10 7.74 28.80
N ALA A 62 5.91 7.76 29.41
CA ALA A 62 5.77 8.12 30.83
C ALA A 62 6.46 7.11 31.78
N VAL A 63 6.56 5.84 31.39
CA VAL A 63 7.36 4.84 32.13
C VAL A 63 8.85 5.11 31.95
N GLU A 64 9.30 5.44 30.74
CA GLU A 64 10.70 5.82 30.47
C GLU A 64 11.13 7.08 31.25
N LEU A 65 10.21 8.01 31.47
CA LEU A 65 10.40 9.20 32.32
C LEU A 65 10.22 8.92 33.83
N GLU A 66 10.00 7.67 34.22
CA GLU A 66 9.77 7.24 35.61
C GLU A 66 8.57 7.92 36.30
N LEU A 67 7.63 8.50 35.53
CA LEU A 67 6.40 9.11 36.05
C LEU A 67 5.40 8.06 36.54
N ILE A 68 5.49 6.84 35.98
CA ILE A 68 4.71 5.66 36.34
C ILE A 68 5.57 4.40 36.19
N VAL A 69 5.29 3.36 36.98
CA VAL A 69 6.08 2.12 36.95
C VAL A 69 5.67 1.18 35.80
N VAL A 70 4.39 1.18 35.43
CA VAL A 70 3.83 0.28 34.40
C VAL A 70 2.80 1.03 33.58
N ASN A 71 2.76 0.78 32.26
CA ASN A 71 1.75 1.33 31.37
C ASN A 71 0.36 0.64 31.55
N PRO A 72 -0.64 1.30 32.16
CA PRO A 72 -1.97 0.71 32.37
C PRO A 72 -2.75 0.46 31.07
N ALA A 73 -2.48 1.19 29.99
CA ALA A 73 -3.17 1.02 28.72
C ALA A 73 -2.83 -0.31 28.02
N ARG A 74 -1.62 -0.84 28.23
CA ARG A 74 -1.22 -2.16 27.71
C ARG A 74 -2.06 -3.30 28.31
N SER A 75 -2.59 -3.10 29.52
CA SER A 75 -3.48 -4.04 30.23
C SER A 75 -4.95 -3.94 29.82
N VAL A 76 -5.36 -2.91 29.08
CA VAL A 76 -6.72 -2.80 28.53
C VAL A 76 -6.93 -3.86 27.43
N ARG A 77 -7.59 -4.96 27.80
CA ARG A 77 -7.86 -6.14 26.95
C ARG A 77 -9.31 -6.61 27.11
N GLY A 78 -9.73 -7.53 26.25
CA GLY A 78 -11.05 -8.18 26.34
C GLY A 78 -12.23 -7.26 26.02
N ILE A 79 -12.06 -6.30 25.11
CA ILE A 79 -13.20 -5.57 24.54
C ILE A 79 -13.84 -6.47 23.48
N SER A 80 -15.13 -6.78 23.66
CA SER A 80 -15.87 -7.65 22.74
C SER A 80 -15.86 -7.10 21.32
N TYR A 81 -15.64 -7.97 20.33
CA TYR A 81 -15.63 -7.58 18.92
C TYR A 81 -16.98 -6.99 18.46
N LYS A 82 -18.08 -7.38 19.13
CA LYS A 82 -19.46 -6.93 18.85
C LYS A 82 -19.67 -5.44 19.12
N LYS A 83 -18.81 -4.80 19.90
CA LYS A 83 -18.86 -3.34 20.14
C LYS A 83 -18.33 -2.53 18.98
N PHE A 84 -17.50 -3.11 18.11
CA PHE A 84 -16.94 -2.38 16.99
C PHE A 84 -17.90 -2.33 15.82
N LYS A 85 -17.86 -1.21 15.09
CA LYS A 85 -18.52 -1.11 13.79
C LYS A 85 -17.98 -2.20 12.87
N PRO A 86 -18.85 -3.03 12.27
CA PRO A 86 -18.44 -3.97 11.23
C PRO A 86 -17.74 -3.23 10.10
N GLN A 87 -16.56 -3.69 9.71
CA GLN A 87 -15.96 -3.21 8.47
C GLN A 87 -16.58 -3.96 7.31
N LYS A 88 -17.21 -3.21 6.38
CA LYS A 88 -17.58 -3.76 5.09
C LYS A 88 -16.30 -4.30 4.43
N LYS A 89 -16.25 -5.62 4.21
CA LYS A 89 -15.16 -6.21 3.44
C LYS A 89 -15.24 -5.63 2.03
N LYS A 90 -14.13 -5.14 1.51
CA LYS A 90 -14.06 -4.70 0.13
C LYS A 90 -14.36 -5.88 -0.79
N SER A 91 -15.16 -5.66 -1.83
CA SER A 91 -15.36 -6.69 -2.86
C SER A 91 -14.05 -6.96 -3.61
N VAL A 92 -14.03 -8.02 -4.43
CA VAL A 92 -12.87 -8.33 -5.29
C VAL A 92 -12.66 -7.20 -6.30
N GLN A 93 -13.75 -6.71 -6.89
CA GLN A 93 -13.76 -5.61 -7.87
C GLN A 93 -13.28 -4.27 -7.28
N GLU A 94 -13.34 -4.08 -5.96
CA GLU A 94 -12.77 -2.91 -5.28
C GLU A 94 -11.26 -3.06 -4.98
N GLN A 95 -10.69 -4.26 -5.18
CA GLN A 95 -9.34 -4.60 -4.75
C GLN A 95 -8.38 -4.95 -5.89
N VAL A 96 -8.86 -5.59 -6.95
CA VAL A 96 -8.08 -6.00 -8.11
C VAL A 96 -8.77 -5.56 -9.40
N TYR A 97 -8.02 -5.46 -10.48
CA TYR A 97 -8.58 -5.38 -11.83
C TYR A 97 -9.03 -6.78 -12.22
N VAL A 98 -10.29 -6.93 -12.59
CA VAL A 98 -10.91 -8.22 -12.93
C VAL A 98 -11.09 -8.33 -14.43
N ASN A 99 -11.15 -9.55 -14.95
CA ASN A 99 -11.43 -9.81 -16.37
C ASN A 99 -10.45 -9.06 -17.29
N ASP A 100 -10.99 -8.22 -18.18
CA ASP A 100 -10.28 -7.40 -19.16
C ASP A 100 -9.88 -6.01 -18.65
N GLU A 101 -10.20 -5.66 -17.40
CA GLU A 101 -9.92 -4.32 -16.85
C GLU A 101 -8.42 -3.99 -16.84
N GLU A 102 -7.54 -4.97 -16.62
CA GLU A 102 -6.08 -4.76 -16.64
C GLU A 102 -5.58 -4.47 -18.06
N SER A 103 -6.05 -5.21 -19.06
CA SER A 103 -5.72 -4.96 -20.46
C SER A 103 -6.22 -3.59 -20.91
N LEU A 104 -7.47 -3.24 -20.60
CA LEU A 104 -8.04 -1.92 -20.88
C LEU A 104 -7.26 -0.80 -20.19
N LEU A 105 -6.79 -1.02 -18.95
CA LEU A 105 -5.94 -0.08 -18.23
C LEU A 105 -4.62 0.18 -18.97
N ILE A 106 -3.94 -0.89 -19.41
CA ILE A 106 -2.67 -0.82 -20.14
C ILE A 106 -2.86 -0.11 -21.49
N ASP A 107 -3.88 -0.48 -22.26
CA ASP A 107 -4.15 0.12 -23.58
C ASP A 107 -4.48 1.60 -23.46
N THR A 108 -5.33 1.97 -22.49
CA THR A 108 -5.69 3.37 -22.21
C THR A 108 -4.47 4.17 -21.72
N ALA A 109 -3.56 3.54 -20.98
CA ALA A 109 -2.33 4.17 -20.54
C ALA A 109 -1.36 4.41 -21.69
N LEU A 110 -1.18 3.42 -22.57
CA LEU A 110 -0.37 3.56 -23.79
C LEU A 110 -0.91 4.65 -24.71
N GLU A 111 -2.24 4.75 -24.88
CA GLU A 111 -2.85 5.84 -25.63
C GLU A 111 -2.59 7.20 -24.95
N GLY A 112 -2.71 7.27 -23.63
CA GLY A 112 -2.39 8.46 -22.84
C GLY A 112 -0.95 8.92 -23.00
N PHE A 113 0.01 7.98 -22.99
CA PHE A 113 1.41 8.25 -23.25
C PHE A 113 1.61 8.78 -24.68
N ARG A 114 1.06 8.13 -25.71
CA ARG A 114 1.21 8.60 -27.11
C ARG A 114 0.72 10.03 -27.31
N LYS A 115 -0.37 10.41 -26.64
CA LYS A 115 -0.96 11.76 -26.75
C LYS A 115 -0.20 12.85 -25.99
N THR A 116 0.45 12.50 -24.89
CA THR A 116 0.98 13.50 -23.93
C THR A 116 2.49 13.42 -23.73
N LYS A 117 3.12 12.33 -24.18
CA LYS A 117 4.52 11.97 -23.90
C LYS A 117 4.86 11.86 -22.40
N ASN A 118 3.87 11.90 -21.52
CA ASN A 118 4.07 11.80 -20.08
C ASN A 118 4.37 10.35 -19.67
N THR A 119 5.60 10.10 -19.22
CA THR A 119 6.11 8.77 -18.83
C THR A 119 5.41 8.19 -17.60
N ALA A 120 4.65 8.98 -16.83
CA ALA A 120 3.86 8.46 -15.72
C ALA A 120 2.73 7.51 -16.18
N TYR A 121 2.31 7.59 -17.45
CA TYR A 121 1.45 6.56 -18.06
C TYR A 121 2.18 5.23 -18.21
N LEU A 122 3.44 5.25 -18.68
CA LEU A 122 4.27 4.06 -18.78
C LEU A 122 4.65 3.51 -17.40
N ALA A 123 4.76 4.36 -16.38
CA ALA A 123 4.93 3.91 -14.99
C ALA A 123 3.78 3.00 -14.52
N VAL A 124 2.55 3.31 -14.91
CA VAL A 124 1.39 2.44 -14.62
C VAL A 124 1.53 1.10 -15.35
N CYS A 125 1.86 1.12 -16.65
CA CYS A 125 2.05 -0.09 -17.46
C CYS A 125 3.16 -0.98 -16.89
N LEU A 126 4.33 -0.42 -16.60
CA LEU A 126 5.46 -1.15 -16.03
C LEU A 126 5.10 -1.72 -14.65
N ASN A 127 4.34 -0.98 -13.83
CA ASN A 127 3.95 -1.50 -12.52
C ASN A 127 2.95 -2.67 -12.60
N CYS A 128 2.24 -2.87 -13.71
CA CYS A 128 1.46 -4.08 -13.96
C CYS A 128 2.34 -5.33 -14.10
N THR A 129 3.63 -5.17 -14.44
CA THR A 129 4.58 -6.29 -14.52
C THR A 129 5.45 -6.43 -13.28
N LEU A 130 5.85 -5.30 -12.66
CA LEU A 130 6.75 -5.30 -11.49
C LEU A 130 6.03 -5.49 -10.14
N ALA A 131 4.74 -5.13 -10.08
CA ALA A 131 3.96 -5.12 -8.84
C ALA A 131 4.62 -4.36 -7.67
N CYS A 132 5.41 -3.32 -7.94
CA CYS A 132 6.11 -2.53 -6.93
C CYS A 132 5.15 -1.69 -6.08
N ARG A 133 5.59 -1.35 -4.85
CA ARG A 133 4.95 -0.25 -4.13
C ARG A 133 5.24 1.04 -4.89
N VAL A 134 4.29 1.98 -4.93
CA VAL A 134 4.47 3.21 -5.73
C VAL A 134 5.71 4.02 -5.33
N GLY A 135 6.07 4.01 -4.03
CA GLY A 135 7.30 4.66 -3.56
C GLY A 135 8.58 3.96 -4.01
N GLU A 136 8.55 2.64 -4.18
CA GLU A 136 9.67 1.87 -4.76
C GLU A 136 9.77 2.18 -6.26
N LEU A 137 8.63 2.17 -6.97
CA LEU A 137 8.54 2.42 -8.41
C LEU A 137 9.17 3.78 -8.80
N VAL A 138 8.74 4.87 -8.15
CA VAL A 138 9.24 6.22 -8.47
C VAL A 138 10.65 6.51 -7.93
N ALA A 139 11.25 5.53 -7.25
CA ALA A 139 12.63 5.61 -6.80
C ALA A 139 13.59 4.88 -7.75
N ILE A 140 13.13 4.07 -8.71
CA ILE A 140 14.00 3.29 -9.60
C ILE A 140 15.01 4.20 -10.32
N GLN A 141 16.27 3.81 -10.26
CA GLN A 141 17.37 4.41 -10.98
C GLN A 141 17.81 3.50 -12.14
N LEU A 142 18.48 4.08 -13.13
CA LEU A 142 18.99 3.34 -14.29
C LEU A 142 19.98 2.25 -13.87
N THR A 143 20.77 2.50 -12.83
CA THR A 143 21.76 1.56 -12.28
C THR A 143 21.15 0.36 -11.54
N ASP A 144 19.86 0.40 -11.19
CA ASP A 144 19.18 -0.75 -10.59
C ASP A 144 18.79 -1.82 -11.62
N ILE A 145 18.86 -1.48 -12.92
CA ILE A 145 18.36 -2.29 -14.02
C ILE A 145 19.53 -3.10 -14.61
N SER A 146 19.38 -4.42 -14.63
CA SER A 146 20.26 -5.34 -15.33
C SER A 146 19.56 -5.97 -16.55
N SER A 147 20.23 -6.88 -17.26
CA SER A 147 19.65 -7.60 -18.39
C SER A 147 18.41 -8.41 -18.00
N ASP A 148 18.40 -9.03 -16.82
CA ASP A 148 17.37 -10.01 -16.45
C ASP A 148 16.63 -9.65 -15.16
N THR A 149 17.13 -8.67 -14.40
CA THR A 149 16.57 -8.32 -13.08
C THR A 149 16.58 -6.81 -12.81
N LEU A 150 15.67 -6.39 -11.93
CA LEU A 150 15.60 -5.05 -11.35
C LEU A 150 15.83 -5.14 -9.84
N HIS A 151 16.78 -4.38 -9.32
CA HIS A 151 17.07 -4.30 -7.88
C HIS A 151 16.22 -3.25 -7.17
N ILE A 152 15.34 -3.68 -6.27
CA ILE A 152 14.53 -2.78 -5.45
C ILE A 152 15.23 -2.56 -4.11
N GLN A 153 15.94 -1.43 -3.98
CA GLN A 153 16.73 -1.10 -2.79
C GLN A 153 16.36 0.24 -2.13
N ARG A 154 15.49 1.02 -2.76
CA ARG A 154 15.16 2.39 -2.34
C ARG A 154 13.66 2.64 -2.40
N GLN A 155 13.20 3.64 -1.67
CA GLN A 155 11.81 4.07 -1.72
C GLN A 155 11.67 5.58 -1.47
N GLU A 156 10.67 6.17 -2.11
CA GLU A 156 10.20 7.50 -1.76
C GLU A 156 9.45 7.48 -0.41
N ILE A 157 9.92 8.31 0.52
CA ILE A 157 9.26 8.56 1.80
C ILE A 157 8.79 10.01 1.90
N LYS A 158 7.76 10.23 2.72
CA LYS A 158 7.31 11.58 3.06
C LYS A 158 8.27 12.15 4.11
N ASN A 159 8.88 13.31 3.83
CA ASN A 159 9.66 14.02 4.83
C ASN A 159 8.74 14.86 5.73
N TYR A 160 9.03 14.86 7.02
CA TYR A 160 8.36 15.70 7.99
C TYR A 160 9.41 16.41 8.84
N GLU A 161 9.26 17.72 9.01
CA GLU A 161 10.14 18.54 9.83
C GLU A 161 9.35 19.12 11.00
N LEU A 162 9.98 19.17 12.16
CA LEU A 162 9.39 19.78 13.36
C LEU A 162 9.86 21.23 13.41
N ILE A 163 8.94 22.17 13.21
CA ILE A 163 9.20 23.61 13.30
C ILE A 163 8.30 24.15 14.40
N GLU A 164 8.90 24.74 15.44
CA GLU A 164 8.18 25.32 16.60
C GLU A 164 7.17 24.35 17.25
N GLY A 165 7.52 23.07 17.35
CA GLY A 165 6.66 22.03 17.93
C GLY A 165 5.54 21.53 17.01
N VAL A 166 5.41 22.07 15.79
CA VAL A 166 4.45 21.65 14.77
C VAL A 166 5.14 20.81 13.72
N LEU A 167 4.54 19.67 13.37
CA LEU A 167 5.10 18.78 12.35
C LEU A 167 4.65 19.23 10.95
N HIS A 168 5.53 19.90 10.22
CA HIS A 168 5.33 20.32 8.84
C HIS A 168 5.67 19.19 7.88
N ARG A 169 4.79 18.93 6.91
CA ARG A 169 5.10 17.99 5.82
C ARG A 169 5.96 18.72 4.79
N HIS A 170 7.20 18.29 4.65
CA HIS A 170 8.09 18.73 3.57
C HIS A 170 7.86 17.90 2.29
N ARG A 171 8.65 18.21 1.24
CA ARG A 171 8.69 17.44 -0.01
C ARG A 171 9.01 15.96 0.25
N TYR A 172 8.81 15.15 -0.78
CA TYR A 172 9.25 13.77 -0.81
C TYR A 172 10.78 13.67 -0.80
N ARG A 173 11.33 12.66 -0.13
CA ARG A 173 12.76 12.33 -0.18
C ARG A 173 12.96 10.84 -0.47
N ILE A 174 14.11 10.48 -1.03
CA ILE A 174 14.51 9.09 -1.22
C ILE A 174 15.16 8.57 0.07
N ALA A 175 14.71 7.40 0.52
CA ALA A 175 15.35 6.63 1.57
C ALA A 175 16.13 5.48 0.95
N TYR A 176 17.40 5.35 1.35
CA TYR A 176 18.30 4.24 0.98
C TYR A 176 18.10 3.00 1.86
N TYR A 177 16.86 2.78 2.26
CA TYR A 177 16.42 1.58 2.94
C TYR A 177 15.00 1.26 2.52
N THR A 178 14.71 -0.03 2.38
CA THR A 178 13.36 -0.51 2.13
C THR A 178 12.62 -0.72 3.47
N LYS A 179 11.30 -0.91 3.44
CA LYS A 179 10.46 -0.93 4.66
C LYS A 179 10.82 -2.06 5.65
N SER A 180 11.45 -3.12 5.16
CA SER A 180 11.99 -4.26 5.91
C SER A 180 13.17 -4.83 5.14
N THR A 181 14.04 -5.62 5.77
CA THR A 181 15.11 -6.34 5.08
C THR A 181 14.58 -7.14 3.87
N ASP A 182 13.45 -7.84 4.01
CA ASP A 182 12.80 -8.57 2.92
C ASP A 182 12.24 -7.68 1.79
N SER A 183 12.21 -6.36 1.96
CA SER A 183 11.76 -5.46 0.90
C SER A 183 12.88 -5.11 -0.08
N ASP A 184 14.15 -5.34 0.30
CA ASP A 184 15.29 -5.35 -0.59
C ASP A 184 15.30 -6.66 -1.38
N ARG A 185 15.17 -6.58 -2.71
CA ARG A 185 14.95 -7.76 -3.56
C ARG A 185 15.29 -7.51 -5.02
N TYR A 186 15.52 -8.60 -5.74
CA TYR A 186 15.58 -8.61 -7.20
C TYR A 186 14.24 -9.06 -7.79
N ILE A 187 13.74 -8.31 -8.76
CA ILE A 187 12.54 -8.63 -9.53
C ILE A 187 12.99 -9.12 -10.91
N PRO A 188 12.60 -10.34 -11.36
CA PRO A 188 12.85 -10.77 -12.72
C PRO A 188 12.17 -9.87 -13.74
N LEU A 189 12.90 -9.48 -14.78
CA LEU A 189 12.38 -8.69 -15.89
C LEU A 189 11.88 -9.63 -16.99
N THR A 190 10.61 -9.45 -17.36
CA THR A 190 10.00 -10.17 -18.49
C THR A 190 10.20 -9.39 -19.78
N SER A 191 9.98 -10.03 -20.93
CA SER A 191 10.00 -9.34 -22.23
C SER A 191 9.06 -8.12 -22.28
N ILE A 192 7.91 -8.19 -21.62
CA ILE A 192 6.96 -7.06 -21.50
C ILE A 192 7.54 -5.96 -20.59
N SER A 193 8.20 -6.33 -19.48
CA SER A 193 8.90 -5.36 -18.63
C SER A 193 9.96 -4.60 -19.41
N HIS A 194 10.79 -5.31 -20.21
CA HIS A 194 11.81 -4.68 -21.06
C HIS A 194 11.20 -3.70 -22.06
N ARG A 195 10.12 -4.09 -22.74
CA ARG A 195 9.44 -3.21 -23.69
C ARG A 195 9.01 -1.89 -23.03
N PHE A 196 8.45 -1.93 -21.82
CA PHE A 196 8.06 -0.68 -21.13
C PHE A 196 9.27 0.12 -20.65
N LEU A 197 10.32 -0.54 -20.17
CA LEU A 197 11.58 0.12 -19.79
C LEU A 197 12.21 0.86 -20.97
N GLU A 198 12.35 0.19 -22.12
CA GLU A 198 12.86 0.77 -23.36
C GLU A 198 12.04 1.99 -23.80
N MET A 199 10.70 1.89 -23.76
CA MET A 199 9.83 3.02 -24.09
C MET A 199 10.02 4.21 -23.15
N ILE A 200 10.29 3.99 -21.86
CA ILE A 200 10.53 5.08 -20.90
C ILE A 200 11.89 5.72 -21.16
N ILE A 201 12.94 4.90 -21.34
CA ILE A 201 14.30 5.37 -21.60
C ILE A 201 14.32 6.19 -22.90
N ALA A 202 13.76 5.65 -23.98
CA ALA A 202 13.67 6.35 -25.26
C ALA A 202 12.89 7.67 -25.15
N ALA A 203 11.80 7.71 -24.37
CA ALA A 203 11.04 8.95 -24.16
C ALA A 203 11.85 10.02 -23.41
N ASN A 204 12.65 9.62 -22.43
CA ASN A 204 13.53 10.54 -21.70
C ASN A 204 14.65 11.06 -22.61
N GLU A 205 15.23 10.18 -23.44
CA GLU A 205 16.26 10.55 -24.42
C GLU A 205 15.71 11.50 -25.50
N GLU A 206 14.52 11.21 -26.06
CA GLU A 206 13.81 12.08 -27.01
C GLU A 206 13.55 13.48 -26.44
N ALA A 207 13.29 13.56 -25.12
CA ALA A 207 13.07 14.82 -24.42
C ALA A 207 14.38 15.54 -24.03
N GLY A 208 15.54 14.93 -24.24
CA GLY A 208 16.85 15.48 -23.86
C GLY A 208 17.10 15.49 -22.35
N PHE A 209 16.43 14.62 -21.59
CA PHE A 209 16.58 14.55 -20.15
C PHE A 209 17.75 13.66 -19.73
N HIS A 210 18.55 14.14 -18.78
CA HIS A 210 19.66 13.40 -18.17
C HIS A 210 19.43 13.30 -16.68
N SER A 211 19.12 12.09 -16.19
CA SER A 211 18.85 11.83 -14.78
C SER A 211 19.29 10.42 -14.40
N GLU A 212 19.67 10.24 -13.14
CA GLU A 212 19.88 8.91 -12.57
C GLU A 212 18.56 8.13 -12.44
N TYR A 213 17.42 8.83 -12.33
CA TYR A 213 16.11 8.23 -12.13
C TYR A 213 15.44 7.86 -13.45
N LEU A 214 14.74 6.72 -13.44
CA LEU A 214 14.01 6.22 -14.61
C LEU A 214 12.78 7.09 -14.95
N PHE A 215 12.05 7.54 -13.91
CA PHE A 215 10.77 8.21 -14.09
C PHE A 215 10.87 9.71 -13.86
N LEU A 216 10.71 10.47 -14.93
CA LEU A 216 10.86 11.92 -14.95
C LEU A 216 9.53 12.62 -15.27
N ASP A 217 9.32 13.79 -14.70
CA ASP A 217 8.22 14.67 -15.06
C ASP A 217 8.56 15.51 -16.31
N ASN A 218 7.69 16.48 -16.64
CA ASN A 218 7.84 17.29 -17.85
C ASN A 218 9.03 18.26 -17.78
N ASP A 219 9.61 18.47 -16.60
CA ASP A 219 10.76 19.34 -16.39
C ASP A 219 12.08 18.54 -16.31
N GLY A 220 12.03 17.22 -16.52
CA GLY A 220 13.18 16.33 -16.40
C GLY A 220 13.53 15.95 -14.96
N GLU A 221 12.71 16.36 -14.00
CA GLU A 221 12.91 16.07 -12.58
C GLU A 221 12.27 14.74 -12.19
N ARG A 222 12.80 14.08 -11.15
CA ARG A 222 12.25 12.81 -10.69
C ARG A 222 10.78 12.97 -10.26
N MET A 223 9.89 12.21 -10.89
CA MET A 223 8.48 12.24 -10.50
C MET A 223 8.26 11.64 -9.12
N ASN A 224 7.24 12.12 -8.42
CA ASN A 224 6.82 11.55 -7.14
C ASN A 224 5.58 10.66 -7.28
N ASN A 225 5.24 9.94 -6.21
CA ASN A 225 4.11 9.02 -6.23
C ASN A 225 2.76 9.69 -6.56
N ASP A 226 2.59 10.99 -6.28
CA ASP A 226 1.32 11.68 -6.53
C ASP A 226 1.06 11.82 -8.03
N VAL A 227 2.11 11.98 -8.84
CA VAL A 227 2.02 12.05 -10.32
C VAL A 227 1.44 10.73 -10.87
N VAL A 228 2.03 9.60 -10.50
CA VAL A 228 1.57 8.26 -10.92
C VAL A 228 0.15 7.98 -10.41
N ASN A 229 -0.14 8.34 -9.14
CA ASN A 229 -1.48 8.18 -8.58
C ASN A 229 -2.52 9.03 -9.34
N ASN A 230 -2.18 10.25 -9.75
CA ASN A 230 -3.08 11.12 -10.52
C ASN A 230 -3.37 10.55 -11.91
N VAL A 231 -2.36 10.02 -12.60
CA VAL A 231 -2.55 9.28 -13.86
C VAL A 231 -3.50 8.11 -13.64
N LEU A 232 -3.27 7.28 -12.62
CA LEU A 232 -4.10 6.12 -12.34
C LEU A 232 -5.56 6.48 -12.05
N ARG A 233 -5.82 7.60 -11.34
CA ARG A 233 -7.18 8.14 -11.16
C ARG A 233 -7.84 8.55 -12.47
N ARG A 234 -7.09 9.10 -13.43
CA ARG A 234 -7.62 9.42 -14.77
C ARG A 234 -7.93 8.14 -15.55
N LEU A 235 -7.03 7.17 -15.52
CA LEU A 235 -7.20 5.90 -16.23
C LEU A 235 -8.43 5.13 -15.73
N ASN A 236 -8.61 5.01 -14.42
CA ASN A 236 -9.78 4.33 -13.84
C ASN A 236 -11.11 4.96 -14.29
N ARG A 237 -11.16 6.29 -14.38
CA ARG A 237 -12.33 7.00 -14.90
C ARG A 237 -12.58 6.71 -16.38
N LYS A 238 -11.52 6.64 -17.20
CA LYS A 238 -11.63 6.36 -18.64
C LYS A 238 -12.14 4.95 -18.92
N ILE A 239 -11.69 3.95 -18.16
CA ILE A 239 -12.12 2.55 -18.32
C ILE A 239 -13.40 2.23 -17.54
N ASN A 240 -14.06 3.25 -16.96
CA ASN A 240 -15.29 3.13 -16.19
C ASN A 240 -15.25 2.08 -15.06
N THR A 241 -14.10 1.97 -14.37
CA THR A 241 -13.94 1.05 -13.24
C THR A 241 -14.01 1.77 -11.89
N ILE A 242 -14.22 1.01 -10.82
CA ILE A 242 -14.12 1.53 -9.45
C ILE A 242 -12.72 2.10 -9.23
N GLN A 243 -12.63 3.25 -8.57
CA GLN A 243 -11.34 3.89 -8.28
C GLN A 243 -10.40 2.97 -7.49
N LYS A 244 -9.41 2.42 -8.19
CA LYS A 244 -8.34 1.56 -7.69
C LYS A 244 -7.05 2.34 -7.52
N GLY A 245 -6.11 1.80 -6.75
CA GLY A 245 -4.80 2.41 -6.50
C GLY A 245 -3.65 1.55 -7.00
N ASN A 246 -2.41 2.05 -6.89
CA ASN A 246 -1.22 1.28 -7.23
C ASN A 246 -1.13 -0.06 -6.49
N HIS A 247 -1.66 -0.12 -5.27
CA HIS A 247 -1.74 -1.37 -4.52
C HIS A 247 -2.71 -2.39 -5.15
N SER A 248 -3.73 -1.94 -5.88
CA SER A 248 -4.63 -2.83 -6.64
C SER A 248 -3.94 -3.42 -7.86
N ILE A 249 -3.11 -2.64 -8.58
CA ILE A 249 -2.26 -3.16 -9.66
C ILE A 249 -1.38 -4.28 -9.13
N ARG A 250 -0.66 -4.00 -8.03
CA ARG A 250 0.18 -4.99 -7.35
C ARG A 250 -0.58 -6.25 -6.96
N LYS A 251 -1.77 -6.12 -6.36
CA LYS A 251 -2.60 -7.27 -5.99
C LYS A 251 -3.07 -8.07 -7.22
N THR A 252 -3.38 -7.40 -8.32
CA THR A 252 -3.82 -8.02 -9.57
C THR A 252 -2.70 -8.87 -10.13
N CYS A 253 -1.53 -8.26 -10.35
CA CYS A 253 -0.33 -8.92 -10.85
C CYS A 253 0.03 -10.17 -10.01
N LEU A 254 0.08 -10.03 -8.68
CA LEU A 254 0.39 -11.15 -7.79
C LEU A 254 -0.71 -12.22 -7.73
N SER A 255 -1.98 -11.84 -7.93
CA SER A 255 -3.07 -12.82 -8.04
C SER A 255 -2.99 -13.59 -9.36
N ASN A 256 -2.63 -12.94 -10.47
CA ASN A 256 -2.38 -13.58 -11.76
C ASN A 256 -1.22 -14.58 -11.68
N MET A 257 -0.10 -14.18 -11.06
CA MET A 257 1.05 -15.06 -10.82
C MET A 257 0.68 -16.28 -9.96
N ASN A 258 -0.09 -16.09 -8.89
CA ASN A 258 -0.57 -17.20 -8.06
C ASN A 258 -1.58 -18.10 -8.78
N ALA A 259 -2.40 -17.54 -9.68
CA ALA A 259 -3.37 -18.28 -10.47
C ALA A 259 -2.71 -19.16 -11.53
N SER A 260 -1.53 -18.77 -12.06
CA SER A 260 -0.79 -19.55 -13.07
C SER A 260 -0.33 -20.92 -12.57
N LYS A 261 -0.13 -21.07 -11.25
CA LYS A 261 0.45 -22.28 -10.62
C LYS A 261 1.86 -22.64 -11.10
N LEU A 262 2.56 -21.70 -11.74
CA LEU A 262 3.94 -21.88 -12.21
C LEU A 262 4.98 -21.46 -11.19
N LEU A 263 4.58 -20.72 -10.14
CA LEU A 263 5.47 -20.18 -9.11
C LEU A 263 5.07 -20.71 -7.73
N SER A 264 6.07 -20.99 -6.90
CA SER A 264 5.88 -21.35 -5.50
C SER A 264 5.46 -20.15 -4.63
N ASP A 265 4.87 -20.44 -3.47
CA ASP A 265 4.52 -19.42 -2.47
C ASP A 265 5.75 -18.60 -2.04
N GLU A 266 6.94 -19.19 -2.03
CA GLU A 266 8.20 -18.54 -1.64
C GLU A 266 8.74 -17.61 -2.73
N GLU A 267 8.64 -17.99 -4.00
CA GLU A 267 8.94 -17.11 -5.13
C GLU A 267 8.00 -15.90 -5.14
N LEU A 268 6.70 -16.11 -4.92
CA LEU A 268 5.72 -15.03 -4.82
C LEU A 268 5.98 -14.11 -3.61
N ARG A 269 6.36 -14.68 -2.46
CA ARG A 269 6.73 -13.92 -1.26
C ARG A 269 7.95 -13.04 -1.54
N THR A 270 8.98 -13.61 -2.17
CA THR A 270 10.23 -12.93 -2.52
C THR A 270 9.97 -11.83 -3.54
N PHE A 271 9.24 -12.12 -4.63
CA PHE A 271 8.83 -11.14 -5.63
C PHE A 271 8.04 -9.97 -5.00
N ALA A 272 7.14 -10.28 -4.07
CA ALA A 272 6.40 -9.27 -3.34
C ALA A 272 7.30 -8.46 -2.36
N GLY A 273 8.38 -9.03 -1.83
CA GLY A 273 9.12 -8.41 -0.73
C GLY A 273 8.30 -8.39 0.57
N HIS A 274 7.80 -9.57 0.94
CA HIS A 274 7.00 -9.80 2.13
C HIS A 274 7.78 -10.60 3.18
N LYS A 275 7.78 -10.14 4.43
CA LYS A 275 8.43 -10.87 5.54
C LYS A 275 7.82 -12.25 5.81
N GLU A 276 6.50 -12.37 5.71
CA GLU A 276 5.79 -13.62 5.99
C GLU A 276 4.94 -14.08 4.80
N VAL A 277 4.97 -15.38 4.50
CA VAL A 277 4.08 -16.03 3.52
C VAL A 277 2.60 -15.78 3.85
N SER A 278 2.24 -15.69 5.14
CA SER A 278 0.88 -15.38 5.59
C SER A 278 0.35 -14.04 5.03
N THR A 279 1.24 -13.07 4.82
CA THR A 279 0.92 -11.78 4.21
C THR A 279 0.69 -11.93 2.71
N THR A 280 1.42 -12.82 2.06
CA THR A 280 1.26 -13.19 0.64
C THR A 280 -0.09 -13.86 0.42
N GLN A 281 -0.42 -14.90 1.18
CA GLN A 281 -1.68 -15.63 1.05
C GLN A 281 -2.91 -14.75 1.32
N ARG A 282 -2.86 -13.82 2.30
CA ARG A 282 -3.97 -12.87 2.55
C ARG A 282 -4.08 -11.77 1.50
N SER A 283 -3.02 -11.52 0.74
CA SER A 283 -2.96 -10.41 -0.21
C SER A 283 -3.25 -10.83 -1.65
N TYR A 284 -3.15 -12.11 -2.01
CA TYR A 284 -3.05 -12.57 -3.41
C TYR A 284 -3.92 -13.78 -3.78
N VAL A 285 -4.97 -14.07 -2.99
CA VAL A 285 -5.99 -15.09 -3.30
C VAL A 285 -7.28 -14.38 -3.74
N PHE A 286 -7.17 -13.53 -4.75
CA PHE A 286 -8.33 -12.95 -5.41
C PHE A 286 -8.59 -13.71 -6.70
N ALA A 287 -9.83 -14.11 -6.93
CA ALA A 287 -10.27 -14.57 -8.25
C ALA A 287 -10.29 -13.34 -9.17
N VAL A 288 -9.35 -13.26 -10.09
CA VAL A 288 -9.28 -12.17 -11.08
C VAL A 288 -10.31 -12.34 -12.19
N ASP A 289 -10.78 -13.56 -12.43
CA ASP A 289 -11.94 -13.83 -13.28
C ASP A 289 -13.24 -13.85 -12.46
N THR A 290 -14.30 -13.32 -13.06
CA THR A 290 -15.65 -13.37 -12.50
C THR A 290 -16.22 -14.80 -12.45
N LEU A 291 -17.24 -15.03 -11.62
CA LEU A 291 -17.80 -16.37 -11.37
C LEU A 291 -18.31 -17.06 -12.65
N ASP A 292 -18.93 -16.30 -13.55
CA ASP A 292 -19.39 -16.74 -14.86
C ASP A 292 -18.23 -17.29 -15.72
N ARG A 293 -17.08 -16.60 -15.73
CA ARG A 293 -15.87 -17.05 -16.44
C ARG A 293 -15.15 -18.22 -15.76
N ARG A 294 -15.49 -18.51 -14.51
CA ARG A 294 -14.93 -19.63 -13.73
C ARG A 294 -15.88 -20.80 -13.57
N GLN A 295 -17.10 -20.72 -14.11
CA GLN A 295 -18.12 -21.72 -13.88
C GLN A 295 -17.66 -23.11 -14.33
N ASP A 296 -17.00 -23.21 -15.49
CA ASP A 296 -16.41 -24.46 -15.99
C ASP A 296 -15.31 -25.01 -15.07
N ALA A 297 -14.49 -24.13 -14.49
CA ALA A 297 -13.44 -24.54 -13.55
C ALA A 297 -14.03 -25.06 -12.23
N TYR A 298 -15.12 -24.45 -11.74
CA TYR A 298 -15.86 -24.96 -10.58
C TYR A 298 -16.56 -26.28 -10.89
N GLU A 299 -17.21 -26.39 -12.06
CA GLU A 299 -17.85 -27.62 -12.55
C GLU A 299 -16.84 -28.77 -12.60
N GLN A 300 -15.68 -28.58 -13.24
CA GLN A 300 -14.63 -29.59 -13.29
C GLN A 300 -14.10 -29.97 -11.90
N ALA A 301 -13.86 -28.99 -11.03
CA ALA A 301 -13.33 -29.26 -9.69
C ALA A 301 -14.31 -29.95 -8.75
N ILE A 302 -15.61 -29.64 -8.87
CA ILE A 302 -16.69 -30.18 -8.02
C ILE A 302 -17.19 -31.50 -8.61
N CYS A 303 -17.60 -31.50 -9.87
CA CYS A 303 -18.20 -32.66 -10.53
C CYS A 303 -17.16 -33.73 -10.91
N GLY A 304 -15.89 -33.37 -11.11
CA GLY A 304 -14.80 -34.35 -11.28
C GLY A 304 -14.57 -35.24 -10.06
N ARG A 305 -15.09 -34.88 -8.88
CA ARG A 305 -15.04 -35.70 -7.64
C ARG A 305 -16.30 -36.51 -7.40
N ILE A 306 -17.41 -36.15 -8.05
CA ILE A 306 -18.66 -36.89 -7.99
C ILE A 306 -18.58 -37.93 -9.11
N LYS A 307 -18.03 -39.11 -8.80
CA LYS A 307 -18.13 -40.26 -9.71
C LYS A 307 -19.61 -40.54 -9.96
N LYS A 308 -20.01 -40.62 -11.22
CA LYS A 308 -21.28 -41.23 -11.62
C LYS A 308 -21.34 -42.68 -11.14
#